data_AF-A0A2V9HS86-F1
#
_entry.id   AF-A0A2V9HS86-F1
#
_cell.length_a   1.000
_cell.length_b   1.000
_cell.length_c   1.000
_cell.angle_alpha   90.00
_cell.angle_beta   90.00
_cell.angle_gamma   90.00
#
_symmetry.space_group_name_H-M   'P 1'
#
loop_
_entity.id
_entity.type
_entity.pdbx_description
1 polymer ?
#
loop_
_entity_poly.entity_id
_entity_poly.type
_entity_poly.pdbx_seq_one_letter_code
_entity_poly.pdbx_strand_id
1 'polypeptide(L)'
;MKSRRRKPKPVSAEAIARFADRGKDISRFFTNAGRMMEPVQRVNVDLAGPMLNQLDSVAQELNISRQAVIKTMLRQGLDRHYLAKSRARKLA
;
A
#
# COMPACT_ATOMS: atom_id res chain seq x y z
N MET A 1 -38.60 -0.79 -37.19
CA MET A 1 -37.83 -1.67 -36.28
C MET A 1 -36.64 -0.90 -35.72
N LYS A 2 -36.51 -0.74 -34.39
CA LYS A 2 -35.36 -0.03 -33.79
C LYS A 2 -34.19 -1.01 -33.62
N SER A 3 -33.13 -0.83 -34.41
CA SER A 3 -31.88 -1.61 -34.28
C SER A 3 -31.16 -1.24 -32.98
N ARG A 4 -30.96 -2.22 -32.09
CA ARG A 4 -30.10 -2.06 -30.91
C ARG A 4 -28.64 -2.14 -31.36
N ARG A 5 -27.95 -1.00 -31.45
CA ARG A 5 -26.48 -0.96 -31.62
C ARG A 5 -25.82 -1.72 -30.46
N ARG A 6 -25.14 -2.83 -30.77
CA ARG A 6 -24.34 -3.59 -29.79
C ARG A 6 -23.15 -2.74 -29.35
N LYS A 7 -22.89 -2.68 -28.04
CA LYS A 7 -21.70 -2.00 -27.52
C LYS A 7 -20.44 -2.75 -27.98
N PRO A 8 -19.39 -2.04 -28.42
CA PRO A 8 -18.12 -2.68 -28.79
C PRO A 8 -17.52 -3.42 -27.59
N LYS A 9 -16.84 -4.53 -27.86
CA LYS A 9 -16.14 -5.30 -26.83
C LYS A 9 -15.01 -4.45 -26.24
N PRO A 10 -14.78 -4.47 -24.92
CA PRO A 10 -13.67 -3.76 -24.31
C PRO A 10 -12.34 -4.29 -24.85
N VAL A 11 -11.37 -3.39 -25.03
CA VAL A 11 -10.01 -3.73 -25.45
C VAL A 11 -9.33 -4.53 -24.33
N SER A 12 -8.63 -5.61 -24.69
CA SER A 12 -7.93 -6.45 -23.70
C SER A 12 -6.68 -5.78 -23.13
N ALA A 13 -6.24 -6.25 -21.95
CA ALA A 13 -5.01 -5.76 -21.32
C ALA A 13 -3.77 -6.00 -22.21
N GLU A 14 -3.63 -7.19 -22.84
CA GLU A 14 -2.50 -7.41 -23.77
C GLU A 14 -2.53 -6.46 -24.97
N ALA A 15 -3.71 -6.10 -25.48
CA ALA A 15 -3.81 -5.16 -26.60
C ALA A 15 -3.36 -3.75 -26.19
N ILE A 16 -3.68 -3.33 -24.96
CA ILE A 16 -3.23 -2.06 -24.39
C ILE A 16 -1.71 -2.07 -24.20
N ALA A 17 -1.12 -3.16 -23.68
CA ALA A 17 0.33 -3.31 -23.54
C ALA A 17 1.05 -3.14 -24.89
N ARG A 18 0.57 -3.80 -25.94
CA ARG A 18 1.13 -3.64 -27.31
C ARG A 18 0.95 -2.24 -27.90
N PHE A 19 -0.01 -1.45 -27.44
CA PHE A 19 -0.10 -0.05 -27.83
C PHE A 19 1.01 0.76 -27.15
N ALA A 20 1.24 0.52 -25.86
CA ALA A 20 2.32 1.12 -25.09
C ALA A 20 3.70 0.80 -25.70
N ASP A 21 3.96 -0.47 -26.01
CA ASP A 21 5.25 -0.93 -26.58
C ASP A 21 5.56 -0.28 -27.93
N ARG A 22 4.52 0.13 -28.68
CA ARG A 22 4.64 0.85 -29.95
C ARG A 22 4.70 2.37 -29.79
N GLY A 23 4.83 2.87 -28.57
CA GLY A 23 4.87 4.29 -28.25
C GLY A 23 3.54 5.01 -28.44
N LYS A 24 2.40 4.29 -28.50
CA LYS A 24 1.08 4.93 -28.61
C LYS A 24 0.60 5.40 -27.24
N ASP A 25 -0.07 6.54 -27.22
CA ASP A 25 -0.75 7.02 -26.02
C ASP A 25 -1.87 6.06 -25.56
N ILE A 26 -1.73 5.56 -24.34
CA ILE A 26 -2.66 4.65 -23.67
C ILE A 26 -3.38 5.32 -22.47
N SER A 27 -3.18 6.62 -22.23
CA SER A 27 -3.76 7.34 -21.08
C SER A 27 -5.28 7.22 -21.01
N ARG A 28 -5.97 7.08 -22.16
CA ARG A 28 -7.43 6.86 -22.23
C ARG A 28 -7.92 5.60 -21.50
N PHE A 29 -7.04 4.64 -21.25
CA PHE A 29 -7.36 3.38 -20.57
C PHE A 29 -7.12 3.45 -19.05
N PHE A 30 -6.50 4.54 -18.56
CA PHE A 30 -6.29 4.76 -17.12
C PHE A 30 -7.40 5.64 -16.55
N THR A 31 -7.95 5.22 -15.41
CA THR A 31 -8.92 6.02 -14.65
C THR A 31 -8.23 7.02 -13.71
N ASN A 32 -6.91 6.89 -13.52
CA ASN A 32 -6.13 7.59 -12.48
C ASN A 32 -6.75 7.49 -11.06
N ALA A 33 -7.62 6.51 -10.83
CA ALA A 33 -8.29 6.30 -9.54
C ALA A 33 -7.38 5.54 -8.55
N GLY A 34 -6.22 5.06 -8.99
CA GLY A 34 -5.21 4.44 -8.14
C GLY A 34 -4.25 5.48 -7.57
N ARG A 35 -3.96 5.40 -6.27
CA ARG A 35 -2.83 6.12 -5.69
C ARG A 35 -1.55 5.38 -6.06
N MET A 36 -0.64 6.04 -6.78
CA MET A 36 0.72 5.49 -6.94
C MET A 36 1.37 5.41 -5.56
N MET A 37 1.78 4.20 -5.17
CA MET A 37 2.58 4.00 -3.98
C MET A 37 3.99 4.43 -4.28
N GLU A 38 4.56 5.26 -3.41
CA GLU A 38 5.97 5.63 -3.53
C GLU A 38 6.86 4.40 -3.37
N PRO A 39 8.07 4.41 -3.96
CA PRO A 39 9.05 3.36 -3.73
C PRO A 39 9.31 3.14 -2.24
N VAL A 40 9.55 1.89 -1.85
CA VAL A 40 9.86 1.54 -0.45
C VAL A 40 11.16 2.24 -0.03
N GLN A 41 11.07 3.15 0.93
CA GLN A 41 12.22 3.77 1.58
C GLN A 41 12.80 2.81 2.62
N ARG A 42 14.12 2.58 2.57
CA ARG A 42 14.83 1.70 3.50
C ARG A 42 15.48 2.53 4.60
N VAL A 43 15.33 2.07 5.84
CA VAL A 43 15.94 2.68 7.04
C VAL A 43 16.62 1.58 7.84
N ASN A 44 17.85 1.83 8.28
CA ASN A 44 18.59 0.95 9.16
C ASN A 44 18.30 1.33 10.62
N VAL A 45 18.03 0.34 11.48
CA VAL A 45 17.76 0.53 12.90
C VAL A 45 18.47 -0.56 13.66
N ASP A 46 19.28 -0.17 14.65
CA ASP A 46 19.93 -1.11 15.54
C ASP A 46 18.95 -1.56 16.62
N LEU A 47 18.80 -2.88 16.75
CA LEU A 47 17.97 -3.51 17.77
C LEU A 47 18.84 -4.42 18.63
N ALA A 48 18.73 -4.26 19.94
CA ALA A 48 19.45 -5.13 20.87
C ALA A 48 18.97 -6.59 20.72
N GLY A 49 19.86 -7.56 20.93
CA GLY A 49 19.56 -8.99 20.83
C GLY A 49 18.31 -9.42 21.61
N PRO A 50 18.11 -8.99 22.88
CA PRO A 50 16.90 -9.32 23.63
C PRO A 50 15.61 -8.82 22.97
N MET A 51 15.65 -7.65 22.34
CA MET A 51 14.49 -7.09 21.64
C MET A 51 14.15 -7.90 20.38
N LEU A 52 15.18 -8.35 19.64
CA LEU A 52 14.98 -9.22 18.49
C LEU A 52 14.33 -10.54 18.89
N ASN A 53 14.80 -11.15 19.99
CA ASN A 53 14.23 -12.40 20.52
C ASN A 53 12.75 -12.23 20.91
N GLN A 54 12.40 -11.09 21.52
CA GLN A 54 10.99 -10.79 21.84
C GLN A 54 10.14 -10.63 20.58
N LEU A 55 10.63 -9.90 19.57
CA LEU A 55 9.94 -9.73 18.30
C LEU A 55 9.74 -11.08 17.58
N ASP A 56 10.71 -11.98 17.68
CA ASP A 56 10.61 -13.34 17.12
C ASP A 56 9.59 -14.21 17.84
N SER A 57 9.58 -14.18 19.18
CA SER A 57 8.57 -14.90 19.96
C SER A 57 7.15 -14.46 19.59
N VAL A 58 6.93 -13.15 19.49
CA VAL A 58 5.62 -12.60 19.09
C VAL A 58 5.27 -12.97 17.65
N ALA A 59 6.25 -12.94 16.74
CA ALA A 59 6.05 -13.34 15.36
C ALA A 59 5.63 -14.81 15.23
N GLN A 60 6.23 -15.70 16.03
CA GLN A 60 5.87 -17.12 16.10
C GLN A 60 4.46 -17.31 16.68
N GLU A 61 4.13 -16.67 17.79
CA GLU A 61 2.82 -16.76 18.43
C GLU A 61 1.69 -16.33 17.50
N LEU A 62 1.91 -15.24 16.76
CA LEU A 62 0.93 -14.70 15.81
C LEU A 62 0.99 -15.38 14.43
N ASN A 63 1.95 -16.27 14.19
CA ASN A 63 2.23 -16.91 12.90
C ASN A 63 2.35 -15.90 11.73
N ILE A 64 3.11 -14.84 11.95
CA ILE A 64 3.39 -13.80 10.95
C ILE A 64 4.88 -13.49 10.89
N SER A 65 5.32 -12.72 9.88
CA SER A 65 6.72 -12.30 9.82
C SER A 65 7.08 -11.29 10.91
N ARG A 66 8.34 -11.31 11.38
CA ARG A 66 8.91 -10.27 12.26
C ARG A 66 8.66 -8.86 11.73
N GLN A 67 8.77 -8.66 10.41
CA GLN A 67 8.48 -7.37 9.78
C GLN A 67 7.02 -6.94 9.94
N ALA A 68 6.06 -7.88 9.88
CA ALA A 68 4.64 -7.56 10.09
C ALA A 68 4.38 -7.14 11.55
N VAL A 69 5.03 -7.81 12.51
CA VAL A 69 5.01 -7.39 13.93
C VAL A 69 5.55 -5.96 14.08
N ILE A 70 6.76 -5.71 13.57
CA ILE A 70 7.41 -4.38 13.64
C ILE A 70 6.52 -3.30 13.01
N LYS A 71 6.01 -3.54 11.79
CA LYS A 71 5.14 -2.59 11.08
C LYS A 71 3.87 -2.27 11.87
N THR A 72 3.26 -3.30 12.46
CA THR A 72 2.03 -3.14 13.24
C THR A 72 2.28 -2.36 14.52
N MET A 73 3.29 -2.74 15.29
CA MET A 73 3.62 -2.05 16.55
C MET A 73 4.03 -0.61 16.31
N LEU A 74 4.81 -0.32 15.27
CA LEU A 74 5.22 1.04 14.90
C LEU A 74 4.00 1.90 14.55
N ARG A 75 3.07 1.38 13.73
CA ARG A 75 1.82 2.07 13.39
C ARG A 75 1.01 2.40 14.64
N GLN A 76 0.82 1.42 15.52
CA GLN A 76 0.09 1.61 16.78
C GLN A 76 0.74 2.66 17.69
N GLY A 77 2.08 2.65 17.79
CA GLY A 77 2.84 3.66 18.55
C GLY A 77 2.62 5.07 18.01
N LEU A 78 2.71 5.24 16.69
CA LEU A 78 2.45 6.51 16.02
C LEU A 78 1.00 6.98 16.20
N ASP A 79 0.02 6.07 16.05
CA ASP A 79 -1.40 6.40 16.28
C ASP A 79 -1.65 6.93 17.69
N ARG A 80 -1.13 6.24 18.70
CA ARG A 80 -1.23 6.68 20.10
C ARG A 80 -0.60 8.05 20.30
N HIS A 81 0.58 8.29 19.72
CA HIS A 81 1.25 9.58 19.80
C HIS A 81 0.41 10.71 19.18
N TYR A 82 -0.13 10.51 17.97
CA TYR A 82 -0.97 11.52 17.32
C TYR A 82 -2.27 11.78 18.06
N LEU A 83 -2.91 10.74 18.62
CA LEU A 83 -4.11 10.88 19.45
C LEU A 83 -3.83 11.66 20.75
N ALA A 84 -2.68 11.42 21.39
CA ALA A 84 -2.28 12.18 22.57
C ALA A 84 -2.03 13.65 22.23
N LYS A 85 -1.31 13.92 21.14
CA LYS A 85 -1.01 15.29 20.69
C LYS A 85 -2.27 16.07 20.28
N SER A 86 -3.23 15.43 19.61
CA SER A 86 -4.49 16.09 19.22
C SER A 86 -5.36 16.43 20.43
N ARG A 87 -5.41 15.55 21.43
CA ARG A 87 -6.09 15.81 22.71
C ARG A 87 -5.46 16.99 23.45
N ALA A 88 -4.13 17.05 23.55
CA ALA A 88 -3.42 18.15 24.20
C ALA A 88 -3.72 19.50 23.53
N ARG A 89 -3.78 19.54 22.19
CA ARG A 89 -4.14 20.75 21.43
C ARG A 89 -5.59 21.19 21.61
N LYS A 90 -6.50 20.27 21.93
CA LYS A 90 -7.91 20.58 22.17
C LYS A 90 -8.16 21.16 23.57
N LEU A 91 -7.23 20.93 24.50
CA LEU A 91 -7.29 21.38 25.89
C LEU A 91 -6.51 22.69 26.15
N ALA A 92 -5.78 23.19 25.15
CA ALA A 92 -5.07 24.46 25.15
C ALA A 92 -5.86 25.50 24.37
#